data_AF-A0A9W7AYK6-F1
#
_entry.id   AF-A0A9W7AYK6-F1
#
_cell.length_a   1.000
_cell.length_b   1.000
_cell.length_c   1.000
_cell.angle_alpha   90.00
_cell.angle_beta   90.00
_cell.angle_gamma   90.00
#
_symmetry.space_group_name_H-M   'P 1'
#
loop_
_entity.id
_entity.type
_entity.pdbx_description
1 polymer ?
#
loop_
_entity_poly.entity_id
_entity_poly.type
_entity_poly.pdbx_seq_one_letter_code
_entity_poly.pdbx_strand_id
1 'polypeptide(L)'
;MHRPSPRRPSPRLLTPKSLLTLLTFLCLSLSLYTFLTLHASPPSTLTAAEITSKNLRIYDKSKHTFSLQPYSKTTCIAALVSNEDEDIDDLRIALKSLNNLNLDSKTKIIIFYESDLTMSHTNKITKSLPSHHIDFEYINFQTFPELFNPSVEESNWHKRSKWGYHQMIRFWITRVWDFESVRENCDSLMRVDSDSCFLPSTKEGMRLEEGIVYR
;
A
#
# COMPACT_ATOMS: atom_id res chain seq x y z
N MET A 1 7.65 2.57 -53.49
CA MET A 1 8.81 3.17 -52.80
C MET A 1 9.36 2.16 -51.79
N HIS A 2 10.44 1.45 -52.12
CA HIS A 2 11.10 0.51 -51.19
C HIS A 2 12.01 1.28 -50.23
N ARG A 3 11.73 1.20 -48.92
CA ARG A 3 12.67 1.70 -47.89
C ARG A 3 13.83 0.71 -47.75
N PRO A 4 15.10 1.16 -47.83
CA PRO A 4 16.24 0.29 -47.63
C PRO A 4 16.28 -0.21 -46.18
N SER A 5 16.57 -1.50 -46.02
CA SER A 5 16.73 -2.11 -44.69
C SER A 5 17.97 -1.55 -43.99
N PRO A 6 17.89 -1.23 -42.67
CA PRO A 6 19.03 -0.73 -41.93
C PRO A 6 20.14 -1.78 -41.88
N ARG A 7 21.36 -1.38 -42.26
CA ARG A 7 22.54 -2.25 -42.19
C ARG A 7 22.83 -2.58 -40.73
N ARG A 8 22.86 -3.87 -40.40
CA ARG A 8 23.30 -4.34 -39.09
C ARG A 8 24.77 -3.95 -38.89
N PRO A 9 25.13 -3.31 -37.76
CA PRO A 9 26.52 -3.01 -37.48
C PRO A 9 27.31 -4.31 -37.31
N SER A 10 28.43 -4.41 -38.02
CA SER A 10 29.34 -5.54 -37.91
C SER A 10 29.93 -5.61 -36.50
N PRO A 11 30.06 -6.80 -35.90
CA PRO A 11 30.64 -6.96 -34.58
C PRO A 11 32.08 -6.42 -34.57
N ARG A 12 32.34 -5.42 -33.73
CA ARG A 12 33.69 -4.90 -33.54
C ARG A 12 34.46 -5.90 -32.69
N LEU A 13 35.49 -6.51 -33.27
CA LEU A 13 36.44 -7.33 -32.54
C LEU A 13 37.10 -6.47 -31.45
N LEU A 14 37.09 -6.98 -30.21
CA LEU A 14 37.74 -6.32 -29.08
C LEU A 14 39.24 -6.21 -29.36
N THR A 15 39.78 -5.01 -29.18
CA THR A 15 41.22 -4.82 -29.29
C THR A 15 41.93 -5.50 -28.11
N PRO A 16 43.20 -5.91 -28.24
CA PRO A 16 43.98 -6.47 -27.13
C PRO A 16 44.01 -5.57 -25.90
N LYS A 17 43.97 -4.24 -26.09
CA LYS A 17 43.88 -3.25 -25.00
C LYS A 17 42.54 -3.35 -24.26
N SER A 18 41.43 -3.50 -24.99
CA SER A 18 40.09 -3.67 -24.41
C SER A 18 39.98 -4.97 -23.60
N LEU A 19 40.64 -6.03 -24.06
CA LEU A 19 40.67 -7.32 -23.35
C LEU A 19 41.45 -7.21 -22.02
N LEU A 20 42.60 -6.52 -22.04
CA LEU A 20 43.40 -6.32 -20.83
C LEU A 20 42.67 -5.47 -19.79
N THR A 21 41.96 -4.42 -20.22
CA THR A 21 41.13 -3.60 -19.31
C THR A 21 39.97 -4.40 -18.70
N LEU A 22 39.35 -5.30 -19.46
CA LEU A 22 38.28 -6.17 -18.94
C LEU A 22 38.83 -7.14 -17.88
N LEU A 23 40.00 -7.72 -18.15
CA LEU A 23 40.69 -8.64 -17.23
C LEU A 23 41.11 -7.96 -15.92
N THR A 24 41.64 -6.73 -15.99
CA THR A 24 41.99 -5.99 -14.77
C THR A 24 40.76 -5.62 -13.94
N PHE A 25 39.67 -5.25 -14.60
CA PHE A 25 38.40 -4.95 -13.92
C PHE A 25 37.82 -6.19 -13.22
N LEU A 26 37.88 -7.36 -13.87
CA LEU A 26 37.47 -8.64 -13.29
C LEU A 26 38.35 -9.06 -12.11
N CYS A 27 39.67 -8.84 -12.17
CA CYS A 27 40.57 -9.14 -11.05
C CYS A 27 40.31 -8.24 -9.83
N LEU A 28 40.02 -6.95 -10.06
CA LEU A 28 39.70 -6.01 -8.99
C LEU A 28 38.34 -6.30 -8.36
N SER A 29 37.33 -6.68 -9.15
CA SER A 29 36.01 -7.03 -8.61
C SER A 29 36.04 -8.33 -7.80
N LEU A 30 36.80 -9.34 -8.23
CA LEU A 30 37.01 -10.56 -7.45
C LEU A 30 37.71 -10.27 -6.12
N SER A 31 38.77 -9.46 -6.16
CA SER A 31 39.53 -9.08 -4.96
C SER A 31 38.65 -8.34 -3.94
N LEU A 32 37.83 -7.39 -4.41
CA LEU A 32 36.90 -6.65 -3.56
C LEU A 32 35.81 -7.55 -2.97
N TYR A 33 35.26 -8.47 -3.78
CA TYR A 33 34.27 -9.44 -3.30
C TYR A 33 34.85 -10.33 -2.20
N THR A 34 36.06 -10.87 -2.39
CA THR A 34 36.72 -11.69 -1.37
C THR A 34 36.97 -10.91 -0.07
N PHE A 35 37.41 -9.65 -0.17
CA PHE A 35 37.63 -8.80 1.01
C PHE A 35 36.32 -8.54 1.79
N LEU A 36 35.23 -8.23 1.08
CA LEU A 36 33.92 -8.02 1.69
C LEU A 36 33.38 -9.29 2.36
N THR A 37 33.55 -10.46 1.74
CA THR A 37 33.12 -11.74 2.34
C THR A 37 33.96 -12.15 3.55
N LEU A 38 35.25 -11.80 3.58
CA LEU A 38 36.15 -12.14 4.69
C LEU A 38 35.89 -11.26 5.92
N HIS A 39 35.45 -10.02 5.72
CA HIS A 39 35.18 -9.06 6.81
C HIS A 39 33.69 -8.92 7.15
N ALA A 40 32.81 -9.59 6.41
CA ALA A 40 31.42 -9.74 6.81
C ALA A 40 31.39 -10.56 8.12
N SER A 41 31.14 -9.87 9.22
CA SER A 41 30.87 -10.54 10.50
C SER A 41 29.69 -11.50 10.27
N PRO A 42 29.77 -12.76 10.73
CA PRO A 42 28.64 -13.67 10.59
C PRO A 42 27.41 -12.99 11.19
N PRO A 43 26.26 -13.01 10.49
CA PRO A 43 25.04 -12.45 11.04
C PRO A 43 24.79 -13.13 12.38
N SER A 44 24.63 -12.32 13.42
CA SER A 44 24.33 -12.80 14.77
C SER A 44 23.09 -13.68 14.68
N THR A 45 23.28 -14.99 14.64
CA THR A 45 22.19 -15.96 14.68
C THR A 45 21.59 -15.87 16.08
N LEU A 46 20.58 -15.01 16.24
CA LEU A 46 19.67 -15.08 17.36
C LEU A 46 19.07 -16.48 17.34
N THR A 47 19.37 -17.24 18.38
CA THR A 47 18.85 -18.60 18.52
C THR A 47 17.33 -18.53 18.63
N ALA A 48 16.60 -19.47 18.02
CA ALA A 48 15.13 -19.54 18.10
C ALA A 48 14.61 -19.57 19.56
N ALA A 49 15.46 -19.98 20.50
CA ALA A 49 15.18 -19.95 21.93
C ALA A 49 15.15 -18.51 22.52
N GLU A 50 15.97 -17.58 22.03
CA GLU A 50 15.96 -16.17 22.49
C GLU A 50 14.79 -15.35 21.93
N ILE A 51 14.26 -15.73 20.76
CA ILE A 51 13.04 -15.12 20.20
C ILE A 51 11.80 -15.57 21.00
N THR A 52 11.83 -16.78 21.58
CA THR A 52 10.71 -17.31 22.37
C THR A 52 10.69 -16.76 23.80
N SER A 53 11.85 -16.47 24.40
CA SER A 53 11.93 -15.97 25.78
C SER A 53 11.56 -14.48 25.94
N LYS A 54 11.66 -13.67 24.88
CA LYS A 54 11.28 -12.25 24.93
C LYS A 54 9.77 -12.00 24.81
N ASN A 55 8.99 -12.98 24.36
CA ASN A 55 7.55 -12.81 24.11
C ASN A 55 6.63 -13.56 25.08
N LEU A 56 7.15 -14.37 26.01
CA LEU A 56 6.35 -14.88 27.13
C LEU A 56 6.43 -13.92 28.33
N ARG A 57 5.68 -12.81 28.26
CA ARG A 57 5.21 -12.15 29.48
C ARG A 57 4.23 -13.10 30.17
N ILE A 58 4.70 -13.77 31.22
CA ILE A 58 3.85 -14.46 32.18
C ILE A 58 2.82 -13.45 32.68
N TYR A 59 1.56 -13.68 32.32
CA TYR A 59 0.44 -12.83 32.68
C TYR A 59 0.11 -13.07 34.16
N ASP A 60 0.66 -12.23 35.04
CA ASP A 60 0.31 -12.20 36.45
C ASP A 60 -1.13 -11.66 36.60
N LYS A 61 -2.09 -12.58 36.78
CA LYS A 61 -3.52 -12.29 36.94
C LYS A 61 -3.86 -11.52 38.23
N SER A 62 -2.91 -11.28 39.14
CA SER A 62 -3.27 -10.98 40.54
C SER A 62 -3.16 -9.51 40.98
N LYS A 63 -2.67 -8.57 40.15
CA LYS A 63 -2.42 -7.18 40.62
C LYS A 63 -2.75 -6.01 39.71
N HIS A 64 -3.39 -6.19 38.56
CA HIS A 64 -3.89 -5.06 37.77
C HIS A 64 -5.36 -4.79 38.06
N THR A 65 -5.61 -3.90 39.03
CA THR A 65 -6.82 -3.07 39.01
C THR A 65 -6.72 -2.22 37.73
N PHE A 66 -7.25 -2.74 36.62
CA PHE A 66 -7.36 -2.00 35.37
C PHE A 66 -8.21 -0.76 35.65
N SER A 67 -7.56 0.40 35.75
CA SER A 67 -8.25 1.66 35.56
C SER A 67 -8.71 1.67 34.12
N LEU A 68 -9.98 1.29 33.91
CA LEU A 68 -10.67 1.42 32.63
C LEU A 68 -10.83 2.91 32.36
N GLN A 69 -9.76 3.56 31.89
CA GLN A 69 -9.92 4.75 31.08
C GLN A 69 -10.87 4.35 29.95
N PRO A 70 -11.97 5.09 29.71
CA PRO A 70 -12.97 4.69 28.74
C PRO A 70 -12.26 4.50 27.39
N TYR A 71 -12.29 3.27 26.90
CA TYR A 71 -11.72 2.89 25.61
C TYR A 71 -12.42 3.75 24.56
N SER A 72 -11.73 4.79 24.06
CA SER A 72 -12.34 5.81 23.20
C SER A 72 -12.12 5.54 21.71
N LYS A 73 -11.62 4.36 21.37
CA LYS A 73 -11.44 3.97 19.98
C LYS A 73 -12.79 3.74 19.33
N THR A 74 -12.92 4.14 18.07
CA THR A 74 -14.19 4.15 17.34
C THR A 74 -14.08 3.33 16.07
N THR A 75 -15.21 3.17 15.38
CA THR A 75 -15.24 2.68 14.01
C THR A 75 -14.72 3.77 13.08
N CYS A 76 -13.73 3.42 12.25
CA CYS A 76 -13.21 4.26 11.20
C CYS A 76 -13.66 3.76 9.83
N ILE A 77 -13.76 4.66 8.87
CA ILE A 77 -13.99 4.35 7.46
C ILE A 77 -12.72 4.69 6.69
N ALA A 78 -12.24 3.77 5.87
CA ALA A 78 -11.06 3.98 5.06
C ALA A 78 -11.34 3.79 3.58
N ALA A 79 -10.73 4.63 2.75
CA ALA A 79 -10.70 4.48 1.31
C ALA A 79 -9.28 4.66 0.79
N LEU A 80 -8.97 4.02 -0.33
CA LEU A 80 -7.72 4.20 -1.08
C LEU A 80 -8.05 4.82 -2.43
N VAL A 81 -7.34 5.87 -2.81
CA VAL A 81 -7.59 6.59 -4.07
C VAL A 81 -6.28 6.94 -4.79
N SER A 82 -6.32 6.98 -6.11
CA SER A 82 -5.22 7.52 -6.93
C SER A 82 -5.34 9.06 -7.02
N ASN A 83 -4.41 9.71 -7.72
CA ASN A 83 -4.52 11.14 -8.04
C ASN A 83 -5.27 11.44 -9.35
N GLU A 84 -5.87 10.43 -9.99
CA GLU A 84 -6.64 10.61 -11.22
C GLU A 84 -7.99 11.28 -10.90
N ASP A 85 -8.37 12.29 -11.68
CA ASP A 85 -9.58 13.08 -11.42
C ASP A 85 -10.86 12.22 -11.41
N GLU A 86 -10.91 11.15 -12.22
CA GLU A 86 -12.01 10.19 -12.28
C GLU A 86 -12.15 9.43 -10.95
N ASP A 87 -11.06 8.83 -10.45
CA ASP A 87 -11.05 8.11 -9.17
C ASP A 87 -11.42 9.05 -7.99
N ILE A 88 -11.01 10.33 -8.07
CA ILE A 88 -11.40 11.34 -7.08
C ILE A 88 -12.90 11.64 -7.15
N ASP A 89 -13.46 11.80 -8.36
CA ASP A 89 -14.89 12.07 -8.50
C ASP A 89 -15.77 10.88 -8.11
N ASP A 90 -15.32 9.65 -8.40
CA ASP A 90 -15.95 8.41 -7.92
C ASP A 90 -15.93 8.33 -6.40
N LEU A 91 -14.76 8.53 -5.77
CA LEU A 91 -14.64 8.56 -4.32
C LEU A 91 -15.58 9.60 -3.69
N ARG A 92 -15.76 10.78 -4.31
CA ARG A 92 -16.71 11.78 -3.79
C ARG A 92 -18.15 11.28 -3.81
N ILE A 93 -18.54 10.52 -4.82
CA ILE A 93 -19.86 9.90 -4.90
C ILE A 93 -19.99 8.87 -3.79
N ALA A 94 -19.01 7.99 -3.63
CA ALA A 94 -18.96 6.99 -2.55
C ALA A 94 -19.09 7.64 -1.18
N LEU A 95 -18.28 8.67 -0.90
CA LEU A 95 -18.32 9.41 0.37
C LEU A 95 -19.65 10.11 0.61
N LYS A 96 -20.24 10.76 -0.40
CA LYS A 96 -21.58 11.37 -0.25
C LYS A 96 -22.65 10.34 0.10
N SER A 97 -22.54 9.13 -0.47
CA SER A 97 -23.50 8.06 -0.22
C SER A 97 -23.47 7.56 1.24
N LEU A 98 -22.35 7.78 1.96
CA LEU A 98 -22.26 7.47 3.40
C LEU A 98 -23.24 8.25 4.27
N ASN A 99 -23.76 9.39 3.80
CA ASN A 99 -24.84 10.11 4.50
C ASN A 99 -26.11 9.26 4.68
N ASN A 100 -26.25 8.17 3.91
CA ASN A 100 -27.35 7.21 4.03
C ASN A 100 -27.19 6.25 5.22
N LEU A 101 -26.02 6.18 5.86
CA LEU A 101 -25.68 5.19 6.89
C LEU A 101 -25.85 5.68 8.35
N ASN A 102 -26.40 6.87 8.60
CA ASN A 102 -26.53 7.46 9.95
C ASN A 102 -25.24 7.32 10.78
N LEU A 103 -24.11 7.72 10.21
CA LEU A 103 -22.80 7.61 10.87
C LEU A 103 -22.77 8.45 12.16
N ASP A 104 -22.02 7.96 13.15
CA ASP A 104 -21.69 8.74 14.35
C ASP A 104 -20.79 9.91 13.91
N SER A 105 -21.02 11.12 14.46
CA SER A 105 -20.16 12.28 14.19
C SER A 105 -18.71 12.07 14.64
N LYS A 106 -18.45 11.07 15.48
CA LYS A 106 -17.11 10.63 15.90
C LYS A 106 -16.46 9.64 14.93
N THR A 107 -17.18 9.14 13.92
CA THR A 107 -16.61 8.26 12.90
C THR A 107 -15.57 9.02 12.10
N LYS A 108 -14.32 8.57 12.14
CA LYS A 108 -13.22 9.13 11.35
C LYS A 108 -13.24 8.57 9.94
N ILE A 109 -12.96 9.43 8.97
CA ILE A 109 -12.74 9.04 7.59
C ILE A 109 -11.24 9.15 7.30
N ILE A 110 -10.62 8.10 6.78
CA ILE A 110 -9.20 8.06 6.47
C ILE A 110 -9.04 7.80 4.97
N ILE A 111 -8.42 8.74 4.27
CA ILE A 111 -8.19 8.64 2.83
C ILE A 111 -6.72 8.36 2.61
N PHE A 112 -6.45 7.14 2.18
CA PHE A 112 -5.14 6.71 1.75
C PHE A 112 -4.90 7.08 0.29
N TYR A 113 -3.69 7.51 -0.04
CA TYR A 113 -3.33 7.90 -1.40
C TYR A 113 -1.91 7.48 -1.79
N GLU A 114 -1.71 7.03 -3.03
CA GLU A 114 -0.41 6.52 -3.51
C GLU A 114 0.49 7.58 -4.18
N SER A 115 -0.10 8.70 -4.56
CA SER A 115 0.51 9.75 -5.39
C SER A 115 0.03 11.12 -4.92
N ASP A 116 0.83 12.17 -5.14
CA ASP A 116 0.52 13.52 -4.65
C ASP A 116 -0.90 13.98 -5.02
N LEU A 117 -1.74 14.14 -4.00
CA LEU A 117 -3.04 14.78 -4.13
C LEU A 117 -2.87 16.29 -4.17
N THR A 118 -3.49 16.93 -5.16
CA THR A 118 -3.50 18.39 -5.22
C THR A 118 -4.39 18.97 -4.11
N MET A 119 -4.18 20.25 -3.78
CA MET A 119 -5.10 20.99 -2.91
C MET A 119 -6.54 21.01 -3.45
N SER A 120 -6.72 20.94 -4.77
CA SER A 120 -8.05 20.83 -5.39
C SER A 120 -8.71 19.49 -5.04
N HIS A 121 -7.95 18.39 -5.11
CA HIS A 121 -8.43 17.05 -4.79
C HIS A 121 -8.85 16.91 -3.33
N THR A 122 -7.99 17.32 -2.39
CA THR A 122 -8.31 17.26 -0.96
C THR A 122 -9.54 18.11 -0.63
N ASN A 123 -9.66 19.31 -1.20
CA ASN A 123 -10.85 20.16 -1.05
C ASN A 123 -12.12 19.52 -1.60
N LYS A 124 -12.06 18.86 -2.77
CA LYS A 124 -13.19 18.15 -3.36
C LYS A 124 -13.66 16.99 -2.46
N ILE A 125 -12.71 16.24 -1.89
CA ILE A 125 -12.97 15.12 -0.96
C ILE A 125 -13.60 15.64 0.34
N THR A 126 -12.97 16.61 1.01
CA THR A 126 -13.46 17.19 2.28
C THR A 126 -14.87 17.76 2.17
N LYS A 127 -15.19 18.42 1.04
CA LYS A 127 -16.55 18.94 0.78
C LYS A 127 -17.63 17.86 0.62
N SER A 128 -17.26 16.60 0.43
CA SER A 128 -18.22 15.50 0.22
C SER A 128 -18.83 14.98 1.52
N LEU A 129 -18.16 15.21 2.66
CA LEU A 129 -18.63 14.87 4.01
C LEU A 129 -18.32 16.00 5.00
N PRO A 130 -18.99 17.16 4.89
CA PRO A 130 -18.64 18.37 5.66
C PRO A 130 -18.79 18.21 7.18
N SER A 131 -19.56 17.21 7.64
CA SER A 131 -19.79 16.95 9.06
C SER A 131 -18.76 16.01 9.71
N HIS A 132 -17.83 15.45 8.92
CA HIS A 132 -16.86 14.47 9.41
C HIS A 132 -15.43 14.96 9.24
N HIS A 133 -14.57 14.56 10.16
CA HIS A 133 -13.13 14.77 10.02
C HIS A 133 -12.55 13.77 9.02
N ILE A 134 -11.73 14.27 8.09
CA ILE A 134 -11.05 13.45 7.09
C ILE A 134 -9.54 13.58 7.26
N ASP A 135 -8.90 12.46 7.59
CA ASP A 135 -7.45 12.32 7.63
C ASP A 135 -6.95 11.87 6.24
N PHE A 136 -5.80 12.38 5.80
CA PHE A 136 -5.16 12.01 4.54
C PHE A 136 -3.81 11.37 4.83
N GLU A 137 -3.61 10.15 4.34
CA GLU A 137 -2.45 9.32 4.64
C GLU A 137 -1.74 8.88 3.36
N TYR A 138 -0.48 9.31 3.20
CA TYR A 138 0.33 8.92 2.05
C TYR A 138 0.83 7.48 2.17
N ILE A 139 0.71 6.70 1.10
CA ILE A 139 1.28 5.36 1.01
C ILE A 139 2.36 5.28 -0.05
N ASN A 140 3.52 4.74 0.35
CA ASN A 140 4.56 4.33 -0.57
C ASN A 140 4.39 2.85 -1.00
N PHE A 141 3.96 2.63 -2.25
CA PHE A 141 3.88 1.30 -2.89
C PHE A 141 5.18 0.83 -3.56
N GLN A 142 6.25 1.61 -3.49
CA GLN A 142 7.58 1.22 -4.02
C GLN A 142 8.39 0.39 -3.01
N THR A 143 7.86 0.14 -1.81
CA THR A 143 8.52 -0.67 -0.78
C THR A 143 8.11 -2.13 -0.91
N PHE A 144 9.07 -3.00 -1.22
CA PHE A 144 8.88 -4.45 -1.33
C PHE A 144 9.59 -5.17 -0.17
N PRO A 145 9.18 -6.41 0.18
CA PRO A 145 9.95 -7.26 1.09
C PRO A 145 11.39 -7.45 0.61
N GLU A 146 12.34 -7.59 1.53
CA GLU A 146 13.79 -7.65 1.25
C GLU A 146 14.17 -8.72 0.20
N LEU A 147 13.46 -9.86 0.19
CA LEU A 147 13.73 -10.98 -0.71
C LEU A 147 12.97 -10.89 -2.06
N PHE A 148 12.17 -9.85 -2.26
CA PHE A 148 11.38 -9.68 -3.48
C PHE A 148 12.02 -8.63 -4.40
N ASN A 149 12.43 -9.05 -5.60
CA ASN A 149 13.01 -8.15 -6.59
C ASN A 149 11.98 -7.77 -7.68
N PRO A 150 11.34 -6.59 -7.60
CA PRO A 150 10.28 -6.19 -8.53
C PRO A 150 10.74 -6.04 -9.99
N SER A 151 12.06 -5.90 -10.21
CA SER A 151 12.67 -5.77 -11.52
C SER A 151 12.93 -7.11 -12.21
N VAL A 152 13.08 -8.19 -11.43
CA VAL A 152 13.37 -9.54 -11.95
C VAL A 152 12.10 -10.39 -12.00
N GLU A 153 11.24 -10.27 -10.98
CA GLU A 153 10.00 -11.04 -10.90
C GLU A 153 8.99 -10.58 -11.96
N GLU A 154 8.16 -11.51 -12.44
CA GLU A 154 7.10 -11.20 -13.41
C GLU A 154 5.73 -11.09 -12.73
N SER A 155 4.96 -10.10 -13.14
CA SER A 155 3.60 -9.91 -12.64
C SER A 155 2.61 -10.57 -13.60
N ASN A 156 1.67 -11.34 -13.05
CA ASN A 156 0.52 -11.83 -13.81
C ASN A 156 -0.55 -10.74 -14.05
N TRP A 157 -0.34 -9.52 -13.54
CA TRP A 157 -1.22 -8.39 -13.69
C TRP A 157 -0.63 -7.33 -14.61
N HIS A 158 -1.39 -6.93 -15.64
CA HIS A 158 -0.91 -6.02 -16.68
C HIS A 158 -1.63 -4.66 -16.72
N LYS A 159 -2.54 -4.38 -15.79
CA LYS A 159 -3.28 -3.10 -15.78
C LYS A 159 -2.62 -2.07 -14.87
N ARG A 160 -2.59 -0.81 -15.32
CA ARG A 160 -2.07 0.38 -14.62
C ARG A 160 -0.57 0.32 -14.34
N SER A 161 -0.15 -0.42 -13.32
CA SER A 161 1.26 -0.62 -12.96
C SER A 161 1.58 -2.09 -12.70
N LYS A 162 2.84 -2.51 -12.94
CA LYS A 162 3.28 -3.90 -12.82
C LYS A 162 2.89 -4.52 -11.46
N TRP A 163 3.02 -3.75 -10.38
CA TRP A 163 2.81 -4.22 -9.01
C TRP A 163 1.69 -3.53 -8.25
N GLY A 164 0.98 -2.56 -8.84
CA GLY A 164 0.01 -1.73 -8.12
C GLY A 164 -1.10 -2.53 -7.44
N TYR A 165 -1.71 -3.47 -8.17
CA TYR A 165 -2.77 -4.32 -7.61
C TYR A 165 -2.26 -5.21 -6.46
N HIS A 166 -1.08 -5.80 -6.60
CA HIS A 166 -0.45 -6.61 -5.55
C HIS A 166 -0.10 -5.78 -4.31
N GLN A 167 0.39 -4.55 -4.50
CA GLN A 167 0.71 -3.64 -3.41
C GLN A 167 -0.56 -3.12 -2.71
N MET A 168 -1.64 -2.86 -3.45
CA MET A 168 -2.95 -2.54 -2.89
C MET A 168 -3.47 -3.69 -2.01
N ILE A 169 -3.40 -4.94 -2.48
CA ILE A 169 -3.79 -6.11 -1.67
C ILE A 169 -2.94 -6.19 -0.40
N ARG A 170 -1.61 -6.13 -0.55
CA ARG A 170 -0.69 -6.19 0.59
C ARG A 170 -0.98 -5.08 1.59
N PHE A 171 -1.27 -3.87 1.12
CA PHE A 171 -1.59 -2.74 1.97
C PHE A 171 -2.80 -3.03 2.85
N TRP A 172 -3.93 -3.43 2.27
CA TRP A 172 -5.14 -3.71 3.03
C TRP A 172 -5.01 -4.89 3.99
N ILE A 173 -4.24 -5.91 3.63
CA ILE A 173 -4.10 -7.11 4.48
C ILE A 173 -3.14 -6.85 5.65
N THR A 174 -1.99 -6.23 5.40
CA THR A 174 -0.92 -6.19 6.41
C THR A 174 -0.53 -4.79 6.87
N ARG A 175 -0.66 -3.76 6.04
CA ARG A 175 -0.02 -2.45 6.32
C ARG A 175 -0.98 -1.38 6.83
N VAL A 176 -2.28 -1.52 6.60
CA VAL A 176 -3.27 -0.50 7.00
C VAL A 176 -3.22 -0.20 8.51
N TRP A 177 -2.90 -1.20 9.33
CA TRP A 177 -2.79 -1.09 10.78
C TRP A 177 -1.50 -0.42 11.27
N ASP A 178 -0.52 -0.21 10.40
CA ASP A 178 0.76 0.42 10.75
C ASP A 178 0.64 1.95 10.83
N PHE A 179 -0.40 2.52 10.22
CA PHE A 179 -0.65 3.97 10.21
C PHE A 179 -1.13 4.45 11.58
N GLU A 180 -0.54 5.54 12.07
CA GLU A 180 -0.85 6.10 13.39
C GLU A 180 -2.33 6.49 13.51
N SER A 181 -2.89 7.11 12.46
CA SER A 181 -4.32 7.44 12.38
C SER A 181 -5.22 6.22 12.61
N VAL A 182 -4.85 5.04 12.09
CA VAL A 182 -5.59 3.80 12.29
C VAL A 182 -5.32 3.22 13.67
N ARG A 183 -4.03 2.99 14.01
CA ARG A 183 -3.60 2.30 15.22
C ARG A 183 -4.10 2.94 16.51
N GLU A 184 -4.15 4.28 16.53
CA GLU A 184 -4.45 5.03 17.75
C GLU A 184 -5.94 5.35 17.90
N ASN A 185 -6.67 5.47 16.80
CA ASN A 185 -8.06 5.95 16.83
C ASN A 185 -9.09 4.86 16.52
N CYS A 186 -8.69 3.78 15.85
CA CYS A 186 -9.62 2.82 15.28
C CYS A 186 -9.56 1.49 16.02
N ASP A 187 -10.73 1.01 16.46
CA ASP A 187 -10.91 -0.38 16.91
C ASP A 187 -11.39 -1.28 15.77
N SER A 188 -12.17 -0.70 14.85
CA SER A 188 -12.65 -1.38 13.65
C SER A 188 -12.53 -0.46 12.44
N LEU A 189 -12.36 -1.08 11.28
CA LEU A 189 -12.16 -0.38 10.01
C LEU A 189 -13.15 -0.90 8.97
N MET A 190 -13.99 -0.01 8.44
CA MET A 190 -14.82 -0.26 7.27
C MET A 190 -14.10 0.24 6.02
N ARG A 191 -13.73 -0.66 5.12
CA ARG A 191 -13.18 -0.30 3.81
C ARG A 191 -14.32 0.13 2.88
N VAL A 192 -14.11 1.22 2.14
CA VAL A 192 -14.96 1.70 1.05
C VAL A 192 -14.10 1.86 -0.19
N ASP A 193 -14.52 1.22 -1.29
CA ASP A 193 -13.89 1.40 -2.59
C ASP A 193 -14.47 2.65 -3.27
N SER A 194 -13.69 3.30 -4.14
CA SER A 194 -14.10 4.57 -4.79
C SER A 194 -15.34 4.42 -5.67
N ASP A 195 -15.57 3.24 -6.25
CA ASP A 195 -16.70 2.89 -7.11
C ASP A 195 -17.92 2.36 -6.34
N SER A 196 -17.86 2.33 -5.00
CA SER A 196 -18.97 1.87 -4.16
C SER A 196 -20.02 2.96 -3.93
N CYS A 197 -21.29 2.57 -3.81
CA CYS A 197 -22.37 3.51 -3.47
C CYS A 197 -23.37 2.86 -2.51
N PHE A 198 -23.64 3.53 -1.40
CA PHE A 198 -24.68 3.13 -0.45
C PHE A 198 -26.01 3.73 -0.85
N LEU A 199 -26.98 2.88 -1.18
CA LEU A 199 -28.33 3.31 -1.48
C LEU A 199 -29.08 3.68 -0.18
N PRO A 200 -30.02 4.66 -0.22
CA PRO A 200 -30.88 4.94 0.91
C PRO A 200 -31.61 3.67 1.36
N SER A 201 -31.79 3.49 2.67
CA SER A 201 -32.66 2.43 3.16
C SER A 201 -34.06 2.63 2.58
N THR A 202 -34.53 1.69 1.77
CA THR A 202 -35.92 1.66 1.34
C THR A 202 -36.73 1.29 2.58
N LYS A 203 -37.27 2.30 3.25
CA LYS A 203 -38.36 2.07 4.19
C LYS A 203 -39.51 1.52 3.34
N GLU A 204 -39.84 0.25 3.57
CA GLU A 204 -40.93 -0.52 2.96
C GLU A 204 -40.64 -1.15 1.58
N GLY A 205 -40.45 -2.48 1.60
CA GLY A 205 -41.27 -3.40 0.80
C GLY A 205 -41.17 -3.39 -0.72
N MET A 206 -40.33 -2.55 -1.35
CA MET A 206 -40.05 -2.70 -2.78
C MET A 206 -39.14 -3.90 -2.97
N ARG A 207 -39.76 -5.06 -3.25
CA ARG A 207 -39.11 -6.11 -4.04
C ARG A 207 -38.53 -5.41 -5.27
N LEU A 208 -37.20 -5.33 -5.34
CA LEU A 208 -36.51 -5.02 -6.57
C LEU A 208 -36.89 -6.14 -7.54
N GLU A 209 -37.90 -5.89 -8.38
CA GLU A 209 -38.11 -6.75 -9.53
C GLU A 209 -36.82 -6.73 -10.35
N GLU A 210 -36.38 -7.93 -10.69
CA GLU A 210 -35.08 -8.29 -11.25
C GLU A 210 -34.69 -7.38 -12.42
N GLY A 211 -33.92 -6.35 -12.12
CA GLY A 211 -33.39 -5.42 -13.11
C GLY A 211 -32.05 -4.92 -12.61
N ILE A 212 -31.01 -5.73 -12.77
CA ILE A 212 -29.65 -5.32 -12.43
C ILE A 212 -29.23 -4.24 -13.43
N VAL A 213 -29.26 -2.98 -12.99
CA VAL A 213 -28.65 -1.86 -13.71
C VAL A 213 -27.18 -1.82 -13.31
N TYR A 214 -26.32 -2.45 -14.11
CA TYR A 214 -24.90 -2.12 -14.09
C TYR A 214 -24.72 -0.75 -14.74
N ARG A 215 -24.16 0.21 -14.00
CA ARG A 215 -23.49 1.36 -14.61
C ARG A 215 -22.02 1.03 -14.79
#